data_AF-A0A2E9E4W5-F1
#
_entry.id   AF-A0A2E9E4W5-F1
#
_cell.length_a   1.000
_cell.length_b   1.000
_cell.length_c   1.000
_cell.angle_alpha   90.00
_cell.angle_beta   90.00
_cell.angle_gamma   90.00
#
_symmetry.space_group_name_H-M   'P 1'
#
loop_
_entity.id
_entity.type
_entity.pdbx_description
1 polymer ?
#
loop_
_entity_poly.entity_id
_entity_poly.type
_entity_poly.pdbx_seq_one_letter_code
_entity_poly.pdbx_strand_id
1 'polypeptide(L)'
;MSNLVRLIGITVVGMIYAGSATAATVSCMFMSETQITKDGEWLKTETDFMKLMDIFGDGLELPLENSLLGQLDTQEPFLAGETDRGKVYLMGSEMGVEGKNISIEGNVITIYDGMCDINFG
;
A
#
# COMPACT_ATOMS: atom_id res chain seq x y z
N MET A 1 -57.62 -30.35 -25.74
CA MET A 1 -56.56 -31.04 -24.98
C MET A 1 -55.36 -30.12 -24.91
N SER A 2 -55.07 -29.68 -23.69
CA SER A 2 -54.03 -28.73 -23.32
C SER A 2 -52.63 -29.26 -23.61
N ASN A 3 -51.79 -28.44 -24.26
CA ASN A 3 -50.34 -28.54 -24.12
C ASN A 3 -49.83 -27.22 -23.52
N LEU A 4 -49.93 -27.15 -22.19
CA LEU A 4 -48.76 -27.07 -21.28
C LEU A 4 -47.43 -27.15 -22.07
N VAL A 5 -46.47 -26.24 -22.01
CA VAL A 5 -45.82 -25.67 -20.83
C VAL A 5 -45.15 -24.36 -21.26
N ARG A 6 -45.34 -23.32 -20.47
CA ARG A 6 -44.56 -22.07 -20.49
C ARG A 6 -43.08 -22.40 -20.27
N LEU A 7 -42.20 -22.14 -21.24
CA LEU A 7 -40.76 -22.06 -20.98
C LEU A 7 -40.38 -20.59 -20.77
N ILE A 8 -40.40 -20.22 -19.50
CA ILE A 8 -39.74 -19.07 -18.92
C ILE A 8 -38.23 -19.31 -19.00
N GLY A 9 -37.51 -18.30 -19.48
CA GLY A 9 -36.16 -17.98 -19.04
C GLY A 9 -35.04 -18.89 -19.53
N ILE A 10 -33.98 -18.27 -20.04
CA ILE A 10 -32.63 -18.36 -19.47
C ILE A 10 -31.75 -17.47 -20.36
N THR A 11 -31.60 -16.22 -19.92
CA THR A 11 -30.58 -15.29 -20.39
C THR A 11 -29.30 -15.62 -19.63
N VAL A 12 -28.38 -16.41 -20.19
CA VAL A 12 -27.02 -16.55 -19.61
C VAL A 12 -26.14 -15.49 -20.25
N VAL A 13 -26.26 -14.26 -19.76
CA VAL A 13 -25.16 -13.28 -19.89
C VAL A 13 -24.22 -13.58 -18.73
N GLY A 14 -23.26 -14.47 -18.98
CA GLY A 14 -22.15 -14.72 -18.06
C GLY A 14 -21.19 -13.53 -18.10
N MET A 15 -21.47 -12.49 -17.32
CA MET A 15 -20.45 -11.51 -16.96
C MET A 15 -19.43 -12.21 -16.06
N ILE A 16 -18.34 -12.66 -16.65
CA ILE A 16 -17.14 -13.01 -15.91
C ILE A 16 -16.50 -11.69 -15.49
N TYR A 17 -16.98 -11.11 -14.38
CA TYR A 17 -16.20 -10.13 -13.65
C TYR A 17 -15.02 -10.89 -13.06
N ALA A 18 -13.89 -10.89 -13.77
CA ALA A 18 -12.61 -11.18 -13.18
C ALA A 18 -12.31 -10.04 -12.19
N GLY A 19 -12.84 -10.15 -10.97
CA GLY A 19 -12.41 -9.31 -9.88
C GLY A 19 -10.93 -9.56 -9.66
N SER A 20 -10.12 -8.52 -9.77
CA SER A 20 -8.72 -8.56 -9.38
C SER A 20 -8.67 -9.00 -7.92
N ALA A 21 -8.30 -10.25 -7.67
CA ALA A 21 -8.09 -10.70 -6.30
C ALA A 21 -6.89 -9.93 -5.76
N THR A 22 -7.14 -9.00 -4.86
CA THR A 22 -6.10 -8.30 -4.11
C THR A 22 -5.49 -9.31 -3.14
N ALA A 23 -4.23 -9.66 -3.35
CA ALA A 23 -3.59 -10.81 -2.70
C ALA A 23 -3.16 -10.50 -1.26
N ALA A 24 -2.81 -9.26 -0.97
CA ALA A 24 -2.50 -8.78 0.36
C ALA A 24 -2.83 -7.28 0.48
N THR A 25 -3.09 -6.85 1.71
CA THR A 25 -3.13 -5.44 2.09
C THR A 25 -1.96 -5.15 3.03
N VAL A 26 -1.20 -4.11 2.74
CA VAL A 26 -0.20 -3.58 3.68
C VAL A 26 -0.82 -2.48 4.49
N SER A 27 -0.57 -2.43 5.79
CA SER A 27 -0.81 -1.24 6.62
C SER A 27 0.51 -0.76 7.20
N CYS A 28 0.89 0.49 6.95
CA CYS A 28 2.12 1.08 7.49
C CYS A 28 1.83 2.10 8.59
N MET A 29 2.49 1.94 9.74
CA MET A 29 2.51 2.90 10.83
C MET A 29 3.83 3.68 10.80
N PHE A 30 3.76 4.95 10.39
CA PHE A 30 4.93 5.82 10.32
C PHE A 30 5.26 6.41 11.69
N MET A 31 6.52 6.27 12.09
CA MET A 31 7.04 6.64 13.41
C MET A 31 7.89 7.92 13.37
N SER A 32 8.38 8.30 12.19
CA SER A 32 9.10 9.55 12.02
C SER A 32 8.91 10.15 10.64
N GLU A 33 9.09 11.47 10.56
CA GLU A 33 9.27 12.23 9.33
C GLU A 33 10.67 12.84 9.34
N THR A 34 11.37 12.76 8.22
CA THR A 34 12.59 13.51 7.95
C THR A 34 12.39 14.35 6.70
N GLN A 35 12.75 15.63 6.75
CA GLN A 35 12.87 16.46 5.55
C GLN A 35 14.32 16.84 5.31
N ILE A 36 14.78 16.58 4.09
CA ILE A 36 16.13 16.87 3.62
C ILE A 36 16.06 17.54 2.25
N THR A 37 16.97 18.46 1.95
CA THR A 37 17.08 19.01 0.59
C THR A 37 17.75 18.01 -0.35
N LYS A 38 17.59 18.20 -1.67
CA LYS A 38 18.33 17.40 -2.67
C LYS A 38 19.85 17.54 -2.57
N ASP A 39 20.34 18.63 -1.98
CA ASP A 39 21.75 18.88 -1.71
C ASP A 39 22.22 18.25 -0.38
N GLY A 40 21.32 17.60 0.38
CA GLY A 40 21.64 16.89 1.61
C GLY A 40 21.52 17.74 2.89
N GLU A 41 20.94 18.93 2.82
CA GLU A 41 20.71 19.76 4.02
C GLU A 41 19.52 19.22 4.81
N TRP A 42 19.75 18.85 6.08
CA TRP A 42 18.70 18.38 6.98
C TRP A 42 17.87 19.56 7.48
N LEU A 43 16.58 19.57 7.14
CA LEU A 43 15.65 20.66 7.48
C LEU A 43 14.91 20.40 8.80
N LYS A 44 14.33 19.21 8.96
CA LYS A 44 13.63 18.83 10.19
C LYS A 44 13.57 17.32 10.39
N THR A 45 13.27 16.95 11.64
CA THR A 45 12.76 15.63 12.02
C THR A 45 11.58 15.79 12.95
N GLU A 46 10.52 15.02 12.70
CA GLU A 46 9.34 14.93 13.55
C GLU A 46 9.17 13.48 13.99
N THR A 47 8.92 13.27 15.28
CA THR A 47 8.71 11.95 15.89
C THR A 47 7.49 11.94 16.80
N ASP A 48 6.73 13.04 16.85
CA ASP A 48 5.45 13.10 17.53
C ASP A 48 4.43 12.21 16.81
N PHE A 49 4.20 11.05 17.41
CA PHE A 49 3.27 10.05 16.92
C PHE A 49 1.87 10.61 16.66
N MET A 50 1.37 11.55 17.49
CA MET A 50 0.04 12.11 17.30
C MET A 50 -0.05 12.90 16.00
N LYS A 51 0.99 13.67 15.66
CA LYS A 51 1.04 14.41 14.39
C LYS A 51 1.16 13.48 13.19
N LEU A 52 1.90 12.38 13.32
CA LEU A 52 2.03 11.40 12.24
C LEU A 52 0.73 10.62 12.03
N MET A 53 0.01 10.29 13.10
CA MET A 53 -1.34 9.70 13.02
C MET A 53 -2.36 10.67 12.42
N ASP A 54 -2.29 11.97 12.71
CA ASP A 54 -3.17 12.96 12.07
C ASP A 54 -2.95 13.04 10.54
N ILE A 55 -1.74 12.67 10.07
CA ILE A 55 -1.35 12.67 8.66
C ILE A 55 -1.79 11.37 7.97
N PHE A 56 -1.51 10.21 8.59
CA PHE A 56 -1.70 8.90 7.95
C PHE A 56 -2.92 8.12 8.44
N GLY A 57 -3.64 8.61 9.45
CA GLY A 57 -4.75 7.88 10.07
C GLY A 57 -4.29 6.56 10.69
N ASP A 58 -5.06 5.49 10.46
CA ASP A 58 -4.74 4.13 10.92
C ASP A 58 -3.63 3.45 10.09
N GLY A 59 -3.02 4.18 9.15
CA GLY A 59 -1.94 3.73 8.30
C GLY A 59 -2.29 3.77 6.82
N LEU A 60 -1.32 3.37 6.00
CA LEU A 60 -1.51 3.29 4.56
C LEU A 60 -1.92 1.90 4.12
N GLU A 61 -3.13 1.75 3.55
CA GLU A 61 -3.59 0.52 2.92
C GLU A 61 -3.25 0.44 1.43
N LEU A 62 -2.42 -0.53 1.03
CA LEU A 62 -2.08 -0.79 -0.38
C LEU A 62 -2.46 -2.21 -0.81
N PRO A 63 -3.24 -2.38 -1.90
CA PRO A 63 -3.41 -3.67 -2.57
C PRO A 63 -2.08 -4.12 -3.14
N LEU A 64 -1.66 -5.34 -2.85
CA LEU A 64 -0.45 -5.91 -3.43
C LEU A 64 -0.73 -7.13 -4.32
N GLU A 65 0.10 -7.25 -5.34
CA GLU A 65 0.09 -8.38 -6.27
C GLU A 65 0.83 -9.60 -5.67
N ASN A 66 0.59 -10.78 -6.24
CA ASN A 66 1.09 -12.08 -5.76
C ASN A 66 2.62 -12.19 -5.61
N SER A 67 3.40 -11.22 -6.11
CA SER A 67 4.87 -11.21 -5.99
C SER A 67 5.40 -10.67 -4.66
N LEU A 68 4.54 -10.15 -3.78
CA LEU A 68 4.95 -9.48 -2.54
C LEU A 68 5.91 -10.30 -1.67
N LEU A 69 5.57 -11.56 -1.38
CA LEU A 69 6.38 -12.42 -0.51
C LEU A 69 7.80 -12.59 -1.09
N GLY A 70 7.89 -12.81 -2.40
CA GLY A 70 9.18 -12.95 -3.07
C GLY A 70 10.01 -11.66 -3.03
N GLN A 71 9.38 -10.49 -3.04
CA GLN A 71 10.08 -9.20 -2.91
C GLN A 71 10.56 -8.96 -1.47
N LEU A 72 9.74 -9.29 -0.46
CA LEU A 72 10.14 -9.18 0.95
C LEU A 72 11.32 -10.10 1.27
N ASP A 73 11.35 -11.31 0.72
CA ASP A 73 12.44 -12.27 0.91
C ASP A 73 13.79 -11.78 0.36
N THR A 74 13.82 -10.85 -0.60
CA THR A 74 15.07 -10.29 -1.13
C THR A 74 15.81 -9.42 -0.12
N GLN A 75 15.11 -8.90 0.90
CA GLN A 75 15.60 -7.86 1.81
C GLN A 75 16.13 -6.60 1.09
N GLU A 76 15.72 -6.39 -0.18
CA GLU A 76 16.00 -5.17 -0.93
C GLU A 76 14.76 -4.27 -0.92
N PRO A 77 14.92 -2.93 -0.89
CA PRO A 77 13.80 -2.01 -1.02
C PRO A 77 13.13 -2.14 -2.40
N PHE A 78 11.81 -2.27 -2.43
CA PHE A 78 11.02 -2.27 -3.66
C PHE A 78 9.84 -1.30 -3.56
N LEU A 79 9.40 -0.78 -4.71
CA LEU A 79 8.21 0.07 -4.79
C LEU A 79 6.96 -0.80 -4.60
N ALA A 80 6.21 -0.53 -3.54
CA ALA A 80 4.97 -1.22 -3.22
C ALA A 80 3.73 -0.49 -3.75
N GLY A 81 3.81 0.83 -3.94
CA GLY A 81 2.71 1.60 -4.51
C GLY A 81 2.94 3.10 -4.49
N GLU A 82 1.94 3.85 -4.93
CA GLU A 82 1.93 5.31 -4.90
C GLU A 82 0.66 5.82 -4.24
N THR A 83 0.78 6.93 -3.53
CA THR A 83 -0.27 7.62 -2.78
C THR A 83 -0.28 9.09 -3.19
N ASP A 84 -1.31 9.82 -2.78
CA ASP A 84 -1.35 11.29 -2.88
C ASP A 84 -0.20 11.97 -2.11
N ARG A 85 0.36 11.28 -1.11
CA ARG A 85 1.46 11.76 -0.25
C ARG A 85 2.84 11.30 -0.67
N GLY A 86 2.99 10.50 -1.72
CA GLY A 86 4.29 10.03 -2.20
C GLY A 86 4.32 8.55 -2.56
N LYS A 87 5.53 8.06 -2.86
CA LYS A 87 5.80 6.68 -3.24
C LYS A 87 6.13 5.84 -2.03
N VAL A 88 5.58 4.64 -1.96
CA VAL A 88 5.74 3.75 -0.81
C VAL A 88 6.67 2.62 -1.18
N TYR A 89 7.74 2.51 -0.41
CA TYR A 89 8.73 1.46 -0.54
C TYR A 89 8.64 0.54 0.66
N LEU A 90 8.76 -0.76 0.41
CA LEU A 90 8.81 -1.78 1.44
C LEU A 90 10.14 -2.52 1.37
N MET A 91 10.57 -3.03 2.50
CA MET A 91 11.75 -3.89 2.62
C MET A 91 11.47 -4.91 3.72
N GLY A 92 11.67 -6.19 3.43
CA GLY A 92 11.67 -7.21 4.48
C GLY A 92 12.94 -7.08 5.33
N SER A 93 12.81 -7.22 6.65
CA SER A 93 13.92 -7.27 7.59
C SER A 93 13.69 -8.35 8.64
N GLU A 94 14.71 -8.63 9.46
CA GLU A 94 14.57 -9.61 10.55
C GLU A 94 13.50 -9.21 11.59
N MET A 95 13.15 -7.92 11.65
CA MET A 95 12.16 -7.37 12.58
C MET A 95 10.75 -7.22 11.97
N GLY A 96 10.54 -7.61 10.71
CA GLY A 96 9.25 -7.49 10.03
C GLY A 96 9.38 -6.80 8.68
N VAL A 97 8.38 -5.99 8.31
CA VAL A 97 8.44 -5.19 7.08
C VAL A 97 8.64 -3.73 7.44
N GLU A 98 9.68 -3.13 6.88
CA GLU A 98 9.95 -1.71 6.98
C GLU A 98 9.28 -0.97 5.82
N GLY A 99 8.70 0.19 6.13
CA GLY A 99 8.02 1.04 5.16
C GLY A 99 8.63 2.43 5.11
N LYS A 100 8.77 2.95 3.89
CA LYS A 100 9.08 4.35 3.64
C LYS A 100 8.07 4.97 2.70
N ASN A 101 7.45 6.08 3.08
CA ASN A 101 6.71 6.94 2.16
C ASN A 101 7.58 8.15 1.81
N ILE A 102 7.94 8.29 0.53
CA ILE A 102 8.86 9.30 0.05
C ILE A 102 8.15 10.21 -0.95
N SER A 103 8.15 11.52 -0.65
CA SER A 103 7.72 12.56 -1.58
C SER A 103 8.83 13.53 -1.89
N ILE A 104 8.77 14.11 -3.09
CA ILE A 104 9.73 15.11 -3.56
C ILE A 104 8.94 16.31 -4.07
N GLU A 105 9.07 17.42 -3.36
CA GLU A 105 8.40 18.69 -3.68
C GLU A 105 9.46 19.78 -3.89
N GLY A 106 9.70 20.13 -5.16
CA GLY A 106 10.73 21.11 -5.51
C GLY A 106 12.13 20.64 -5.09
N ASN A 107 12.72 21.31 -4.09
CA ASN A 107 14.03 20.97 -3.54
C ASN A 107 13.97 20.11 -2.27
N VAL A 108 12.78 19.85 -1.72
CA VAL A 108 12.60 19.13 -0.45
C VAL A 108 12.20 17.69 -0.73
N ILE A 109 12.88 16.76 -0.05
CA ILE A 109 12.54 15.34 0.02
C ILE A 109 11.97 15.11 1.41
N THR A 110 10.74 14.62 1.47
CA THR A 110 10.10 14.20 2.72
C THR A 110 10.10 12.69 2.76
N ILE A 111 10.59 12.12 3.86
CA ILE A 111 10.68 10.69 4.09
C ILE A 111 9.93 10.39 5.37
N TYR A 112 8.92 9.55 5.29
CA TYR A 112 8.25 8.98 6.45
C TYR A 112 8.71 7.56 6.65
N ASP A 113 9.23 7.24 7.82
CA ASP A 113 9.79 5.94 8.17
C ASP A 113 8.89 5.22 9.16
N GLY A 114 8.62 3.95 8.92
CA GLY A 114 7.66 3.17 9.71
C GLY A 114 7.85 1.67 9.60
N MET A 115 7.02 0.95 10.35
CA MET A 115 6.84 -0.50 10.23
C MET A 115 5.51 -0.77 9.53
N CYS A 116 5.46 -1.84 8.77
CA CYS A 116 4.26 -2.26 8.07
C CYS A 116 3.86 -3.68 8.42
N ASP A 117 2.56 -3.88 8.55
CA ASP A 117 1.92 -5.19 8.68
C ASP A 117 1.34 -5.60 7.33
N ILE A 118 1.52 -6.88 6.99
CA ILE A 118 0.97 -7.48 5.78
C ILE A 118 -0.17 -8.39 6.19
N ASN A 119 -1.37 -8.08 5.71
CA ASN A 119 -2.54 -8.92 5.92
C ASN A 119 -2.89 -9.63 4.61
N PHE A 120 -2.91 -10.96 4.65
CA PHE A 120 -3.28 -11.80 3.52
C PHE A 120 -4.74 -12.22 3.68
N GLY A 121 -5.54 -12.00 2.63
CA GLY A 121 -6.97 -12.34 2.62
C GLY A 121 -7.23 -13.84 2.54
#